data_AF-A0A2V5UV77-F1
#
_entry.id   AF-A0A2V5UV77-F1
#
_cell.length_a   1.000
_cell.length_b   1.000
_cell.length_c   1.000
_cell.angle_alpha   90.00
_cell.angle_beta   90.00
_cell.angle_gamma   90.00
#
_symmetry.space_group_name_H-M   'P 1'
#
loop_
_entity.id
_entity.type
_entity.pdbx_description
1 polymer ?
#
loop_
_entity_poly.entity_id
_entity_poly.type
_entity_poly.pdbx_seq_one_letter_code
_entity_poly.pdbx_strand_id
1 'polypeptide(L)'
;MLSSLPRVYPLLGLCGGYALVMLFNPVRQALGDGFRCVSRYKRIWLTFALLGFAYFLFQFVTFTPIRNSADLDLSQITSLPTWHWPRFVEIWRETPLPALEGVAGIFDNATTTYPLSVVAAVLMIINWRGLHGALLRALRRRYRLWSYFIYLILLLSALASLLKPIVFWRLPEWGGLVPAAGLLRISATVDAVAFIFEYLFGVYIQVYLITVCLAWIKGVSFEEGELFRFAMRRFSYVLKWAGIVVFVSALIVRLPLLLAYFTNIPGVLDYLPMERAFMSGLIIAFCSVQISLALHNERLGRAIHAHGQFVRQNGRRLGWFLIVCGIHFFCIMICDAIVRSAIADRLAALFIWKFLFACLRGIVTGWLLASWVCLFRQCETGRVNQERWIQY
;
A
#
# COMPACT_ATOMS: atom_id res chain seq x y z
N MET A 1 -40.80 18.15 -7.11
CA MET A 1 -40.14 17.49 -5.95
C MET A 1 -40.26 15.96 -5.93
N LEU A 2 -41.11 15.31 -6.74
CA LEU A 2 -41.29 13.84 -6.75
C LEU A 2 -40.41 13.06 -7.76
N SER A 3 -39.59 13.73 -8.58
CA SER A 3 -38.74 13.09 -9.60
C SER A 3 -37.41 12.53 -9.08
N SER A 4 -37.07 12.76 -7.81
CA SER A 4 -35.83 12.28 -7.16
C SER A 4 -35.99 10.95 -6.40
N LEU A 5 -37.21 10.52 -6.09
CA LEU A 5 -37.51 9.30 -5.33
C LEU A 5 -36.91 8.01 -5.89
N PRO A 6 -36.96 7.70 -7.22
CA PRO A 6 -36.41 6.46 -7.75
C PRO A 6 -34.87 6.37 -7.66
N ARG A 7 -34.16 7.49 -7.42
CA ARG A 7 -32.70 7.49 -7.19
C ARG A 7 -32.31 7.31 -5.72
N VAL A 8 -33.23 7.52 -4.78
CA VAL A 8 -32.97 7.42 -3.33
C VAL A 8 -33.03 5.98 -2.84
N TYR A 9 -33.92 5.14 -3.40
CA TYR A 9 -34.07 3.73 -3.00
C TYR A 9 -32.79 2.88 -3.17
N PRO A 10 -32.04 2.97 -4.29
CA PRO A 10 -30.79 2.22 -4.44
C PRO A 10 -29.71 2.67 -3.43
N LEU A 11 -29.65 3.97 -3.13
CA LEU A 11 -28.74 4.53 -2.13
C LEU A 11 -29.09 4.07 -0.72
N LEU A 12 -30.38 4.09 -0.35
CA LEU A 12 -30.86 3.56 0.92
C LEU A 12 -30.62 2.05 1.03
N GLY A 13 -30.80 1.29 -0.06
CA GLY A 13 -30.48 -0.14 -0.11
C GLY A 13 -28.99 -0.42 0.06
N LEU A 14 -28.12 0.37 -0.57
CA LEU A 14 -26.66 0.28 -0.40
C LEU A 14 -26.22 0.65 1.02
N CYS A 15 -26.73 1.75 1.57
CA CYS A 15 -26.44 2.17 2.94
C CYS A 15 -26.97 1.15 3.97
N GLY A 16 -28.18 0.62 3.76
CA GLY A 16 -28.77 -0.43 4.58
C GLY A 16 -27.98 -1.74 4.51
N GLY A 17 -27.58 -2.17 3.30
CA GLY A 17 -26.72 -3.33 3.10
C GLY A 17 -25.35 -3.17 3.77
N TYR A 18 -24.71 -2.01 3.64
CA TYR A 18 -23.47 -1.69 4.33
C TYR A 18 -23.64 -1.71 5.85
N ALA A 19 -24.71 -1.11 6.37
CA ALA A 19 -25.02 -1.12 7.80
C ALA A 19 -25.22 -2.55 8.31
N LEU A 20 -25.94 -3.40 7.58
CA LEU A 20 -26.11 -4.82 7.92
C LEU A 20 -24.76 -5.55 7.96
N VAL A 21 -23.91 -5.35 6.94
CA VAL A 21 -22.56 -5.93 6.92
C VAL A 21 -21.75 -5.45 8.13
N MET A 22 -21.81 -4.16 8.48
CA MET A 22 -21.05 -3.61 9.61
C MET A 22 -21.58 -4.05 10.98
N LEU A 23 -22.89 -4.26 11.11
CA LEU A 23 -23.53 -4.67 12.37
C LEU A 23 -23.40 -6.16 12.66
N PHE A 24 -23.55 -7.01 11.64
CA PHE A 24 -23.62 -8.47 11.80
C PHE A 24 -22.31 -9.19 11.45
N ASN A 25 -21.24 -8.48 11.08
CA ASN A 25 -19.98 -9.16 10.82
C ASN A 25 -19.34 -9.71 12.13
N PRO A 26 -18.78 -10.93 12.10
CA PRO A 26 -18.14 -11.55 13.25
C PRO A 26 -16.76 -10.93 13.58
N VAL A 27 -16.31 -9.94 12.80
CA VAL A 27 -15.02 -9.26 12.95
C VAL A 27 -15.17 -7.86 13.56
N ARG A 28 -16.39 -7.49 14.01
CA ARG A 28 -16.74 -6.14 14.47
C ARG A 28 -15.88 -5.70 15.64
N GLN A 29 -15.57 -6.61 16.55
CA GLN A 29 -14.69 -6.33 17.68
C GLN A 29 -13.27 -5.99 17.21
N ALA A 30 -12.69 -6.78 16.30
CA ALA A 30 -11.37 -6.47 15.71
C ALA A 30 -11.36 -5.14 14.95
N LEU A 31 -12.45 -4.80 14.25
CA LEU A 31 -12.61 -3.51 13.58
C LEU A 31 -12.66 -2.35 14.58
N GLY A 32 -13.40 -2.51 15.68
CA GLY A 32 -13.46 -1.53 16.77
C GLY A 32 -12.11 -1.37 17.48
N ASP A 33 -11.41 -2.47 17.74
CA ASP A 33 -10.06 -2.47 18.31
C ASP A 33 -9.06 -1.77 17.40
N GLY A 34 -9.14 -2.01 16.09
CA GLY A 34 -8.36 -1.29 15.10
C GLY A 34 -8.57 0.22 15.18
N PHE A 35 -9.82 0.69 15.30
CA PHE A 35 -10.12 2.12 15.49
C PHE A 35 -9.53 2.67 16.79
N ARG A 36 -9.66 1.94 17.90
CA ARG A 36 -9.07 2.33 19.19
C ARG A 36 -7.55 2.42 19.10
N CYS A 37 -6.91 1.47 18.44
CA CYS A 37 -5.46 1.46 18.20
C CYS A 37 -5.00 2.66 17.37
N VAL A 38 -5.69 2.97 16.27
CA VAL A 38 -5.35 4.09 15.38
C VAL A 38 -5.63 5.45 16.02
N SER A 39 -6.69 5.55 16.82
CA SER A 39 -7.00 6.73 17.64
C SER A 39 -5.90 7.01 18.66
N ARG A 40 -5.43 5.97 19.37
CA ARG A 40 -4.32 6.08 20.34
C ARG A 40 -2.98 6.38 19.66
N TYR A 41 -2.67 5.68 18.57
CA TYR A 41 -1.42 5.79 17.83
C TYR A 41 -1.67 6.37 16.44
N LYS A 42 -1.93 7.68 16.39
CA LYS A 42 -2.19 8.44 15.16
C LYS A 42 -1.13 8.22 14.07
N ARG A 43 0.11 7.88 14.45
CA ARG A 43 1.21 7.55 13.55
C ARG A 43 0.87 6.46 12.53
N ILE A 44 0.00 5.52 12.86
CA ILE A 44 -0.36 4.39 11.97
C ILE A 44 -0.98 4.93 10.69
N TRP A 45 -2.04 5.74 10.80
CA TRP A 45 -2.69 6.31 9.62
C TRP A 45 -1.91 7.47 9.01
N LEU A 46 -1.23 8.27 9.84
CA LEU A 46 -0.40 9.40 9.37
C LEU A 46 0.73 8.94 8.46
N THR A 47 1.35 7.78 8.75
CA THR A 47 2.41 7.22 7.90
C THR A 47 1.89 6.93 6.49
N PHE A 48 0.71 6.29 6.38
CA PHE A 48 0.08 6.01 5.09
C PHE A 48 -0.38 7.28 4.38
N ALA A 49 -0.94 8.25 5.11
CA ALA A 49 -1.36 9.53 4.54
C ALA A 49 -0.15 10.33 4.01
N LEU A 50 0.96 10.39 4.75
CA LEU A 50 2.19 11.07 4.33
C LEU A 50 2.82 10.44 3.10
N LEU A 51 2.92 9.11 3.06
CA LEU A 51 3.47 8.39 1.91
C LEU A 51 2.60 8.58 0.67
N GLY A 52 1.27 8.43 0.81
CA GLY A 52 0.32 8.69 -0.26
C GLY A 52 0.35 10.14 -0.75
N PHE A 53 0.44 11.10 0.17
CA PHE A 53 0.52 12.52 -0.15
C PHE A 53 1.82 12.87 -0.88
N ALA A 54 2.97 12.37 -0.41
CA ALA A 54 4.25 12.61 -1.06
C ALA A 54 4.29 12.02 -2.48
N TYR A 55 3.73 10.83 -2.68
CA TYR A 55 3.58 10.23 -4.00
C TYR A 55 2.75 11.12 -4.92
N PHE A 56 1.58 11.55 -4.45
CA PHE A 56 0.71 12.45 -5.20
C PHE A 56 1.41 13.77 -5.54
N LEU A 57 2.04 14.43 -4.57
CA LEU A 57 2.71 15.71 -4.77
C LEU A 57 3.80 15.60 -5.84
N PHE A 58 4.60 14.53 -5.80
CA PHE A 58 5.63 14.29 -6.81
C PHE A 58 5.02 14.07 -8.21
N GLN A 59 3.99 13.24 -8.31
CA GLN A 59 3.28 13.01 -9.57
C GLN A 59 2.72 14.31 -10.13
N PHE A 60 2.10 15.13 -9.27
CA PHE A 60 1.55 16.42 -9.65
C PHE A 60 2.64 17.34 -10.19
N VAL A 61 3.74 17.53 -9.47
CA VAL A 61 4.83 18.44 -9.89
C VAL A 61 5.54 17.94 -11.16
N THR A 62 5.71 16.62 -11.33
CA THR A 62 6.49 16.05 -12.45
C THR A 62 5.69 16.00 -13.75
N PHE A 63 4.39 15.70 -13.68
CA PHE A 63 3.58 15.39 -14.86
C PHE A 63 2.47 16.40 -15.14
N THR A 64 2.28 17.41 -14.28
CA THR A 64 1.26 18.43 -14.49
C THR A 64 1.92 19.70 -15.04
N PRO A 65 1.76 20.02 -16.34
CA PRO A 65 2.28 21.25 -16.90
C PRO A 65 1.45 22.44 -16.43
N ILE A 66 1.94 23.18 -15.43
CA ILE A 66 1.34 24.46 -15.04
C ILE A 66 1.81 25.51 -16.05
N ARG A 67 0.91 25.98 -16.92
CA ARG A 67 1.27 26.92 -17.99
C ARG A 67 0.97 28.35 -17.59
N ASN A 68 -0.14 28.60 -16.89
CA ASN A 68 -0.59 29.93 -16.47
C ASN A 68 -1.20 29.92 -15.07
N SER A 69 -1.28 31.09 -14.41
CA SER A 69 -1.96 31.25 -13.11
C SER A 69 -3.46 30.92 -13.15
N ALA A 70 -4.08 31.02 -14.34
CA ALA A 70 -5.46 30.61 -14.57
C ALA A 70 -5.69 29.10 -14.38
N ASP A 71 -4.65 28.28 -14.51
CA ASP A 71 -4.74 26.83 -14.28
C ASP A 71 -4.94 26.52 -12.78
N LEU A 72 -4.60 27.45 -11.89
CA LEU A 72 -4.73 27.35 -10.43
C LEU A 72 -5.90 28.18 -9.87
N ASP A 73 -6.85 28.58 -10.70
CA ASP A 73 -7.99 29.38 -10.25
C ASP A 73 -8.90 28.59 -9.29
N LEU A 74 -9.08 29.10 -8.07
CA LEU A 74 -9.93 28.52 -7.04
C LEU A 74 -11.42 28.59 -7.39
N SER A 75 -11.82 29.47 -8.31
CA SER A 75 -13.19 29.56 -8.82
C SER A 75 -13.65 28.25 -9.51
N GLN A 76 -12.69 27.45 -9.99
CA GLN A 76 -12.93 26.13 -10.60
C GLN A 76 -13.56 25.12 -9.62
N ILE A 77 -13.33 25.32 -8.30
CA ILE A 77 -13.88 24.49 -7.22
C ILE A 77 -15.37 24.78 -7.04
N THR A 78 -15.75 26.06 -7.14
CA THR A 78 -17.12 26.53 -6.90
C THR A 78 -18.06 26.33 -8.10
N SER A 79 -17.53 26.05 -9.30
CA SER A 79 -18.31 25.85 -10.52
C SER A 79 -18.82 24.40 -10.71
N LEU A 80 -19.33 23.79 -9.63
CA LEU A 80 -19.95 22.45 -9.61
C LEU A 80 -20.97 22.16 -10.74
N PRO A 81 -21.80 23.12 -11.20
CA PRO A 81 -22.77 22.86 -12.27
C PRO A 81 -22.15 22.53 -13.63
N THR A 82 -20.87 22.83 -13.82
CA THR A 82 -20.14 22.62 -15.09
C THR A 82 -19.29 21.35 -15.09
N TRP A 83 -19.35 20.54 -14.04
CA TRP A 83 -18.57 19.31 -13.89
C TRP A 83 -19.11 18.19 -14.78
N HIS A 84 -18.22 17.39 -15.35
CA HIS A 84 -18.60 16.29 -16.24
C HIS A 84 -18.78 14.99 -15.47
N TRP A 85 -20.00 14.73 -14.99
CA TRP A 85 -20.26 13.52 -14.20
C TRP A 85 -20.18 12.25 -15.07
N PRO A 86 -19.26 11.31 -14.76
CA PRO A 86 -19.05 10.09 -15.55
C PRO A 86 -20.23 9.12 -15.47
N ARG A 87 -20.29 8.18 -16.41
CA ARG A 87 -21.28 7.09 -16.37
C ARG A 87 -20.83 6.02 -15.37
N PHE A 88 -21.79 5.42 -14.67
CA PHE A 88 -21.50 4.35 -13.69
C PHE A 88 -20.72 3.17 -14.29
N VAL A 89 -20.98 2.82 -15.56
CA VAL A 89 -20.30 1.72 -16.26
C VAL A 89 -18.80 1.98 -16.45
N GLU A 90 -18.40 3.23 -16.68
CA GLU A 90 -16.98 3.61 -16.81
C GLU A 90 -16.25 3.41 -15.48
N ILE A 91 -16.86 3.90 -14.40
CA ILE A 91 -16.34 3.75 -13.03
C ILE A 91 -16.26 2.27 -12.61
N TRP A 92 -17.27 1.47 -12.96
CA TRP A 92 -17.31 0.06 -12.59
C TRP A 92 -16.19 -0.76 -13.23
N ARG A 93 -15.68 -0.35 -14.40
CA ARG A 93 -14.56 -1.03 -15.06
C ARG A 93 -13.21 -0.66 -14.46
N GLU A 94 -13.04 0.56 -13.99
CA GLU A 94 -11.74 1.06 -13.50
C GLU A 94 -11.48 0.76 -12.02
N THR A 95 -12.53 0.55 -11.21
CA THR A 95 -12.42 0.45 -9.74
C THR A 95 -12.05 -0.92 -9.15
N PRO A 96 -12.39 -2.08 -9.73
CA PRO A 96 -12.18 -3.38 -9.08
C PRO A 96 -10.70 -3.71 -8.84
N LEU A 97 -9.83 -3.45 -9.82
CA LEU A 97 -8.41 -3.78 -9.71
C LEU A 97 -7.69 -2.93 -8.65
N PRO A 98 -7.80 -1.58 -8.64
CA PRO A 98 -7.24 -0.76 -7.56
C PRO A 98 -7.78 -1.12 -6.17
N ALA A 99 -9.05 -1.52 -6.07
CA ALA A 99 -9.63 -1.96 -4.81
C ALA A 99 -9.00 -3.28 -4.33
N LEU A 100 -8.84 -4.26 -5.23
CA LEU A 100 -8.18 -5.53 -4.95
C LEU A 100 -6.72 -5.33 -4.49
N GLU A 101 -5.99 -4.43 -5.14
CA GLU A 101 -4.63 -4.04 -4.74
C GLU A 101 -4.60 -3.39 -3.36
N GLY A 102 -5.60 -2.57 -3.04
CA GLY A 102 -5.78 -2.01 -1.69
C GLY A 102 -5.91 -3.10 -0.63
N VAL A 103 -6.75 -4.12 -0.90
CA VAL A 103 -6.93 -5.27 -0.01
C VAL A 103 -5.63 -6.07 0.13
N ALA A 104 -4.97 -6.40 -1.00
CA ALA A 104 -3.70 -7.11 -0.99
C ALA A 104 -2.62 -6.35 -0.20
N GLY A 105 -2.57 -5.03 -0.36
CA GLY A 105 -1.62 -4.16 0.33
C GLY A 105 -1.67 -4.31 1.85
N ILE A 106 -2.85 -4.48 2.46
CA ILE A 106 -3.00 -4.69 3.91
C ILE A 106 -2.15 -5.85 4.44
N PHE A 107 -1.87 -6.85 3.61
CA PHE A 107 -1.18 -8.07 4.02
C PHE A 107 0.32 -8.08 3.72
N ASP A 108 0.80 -7.21 2.82
CA ASP A 108 2.18 -7.26 2.34
C ASP A 108 2.84 -5.89 2.27
N ASN A 109 2.39 -5.04 1.34
CA ASN A 109 2.86 -3.66 1.21
C ASN A 109 1.71 -2.71 0.89
N ALA A 110 1.19 -2.03 1.92
CA ALA A 110 -0.02 -1.21 1.80
C ALA A 110 0.22 0.19 1.24
N THR A 111 1.46 0.54 0.87
CA THR A 111 1.82 1.92 0.55
C THR A 111 2.85 2.03 -0.55
N THR A 112 2.66 3.05 -1.39
CA THR A 112 3.68 3.48 -2.33
C THR A 112 4.72 4.29 -1.57
N THR A 113 5.96 3.82 -1.56
CA THR A 113 7.02 4.47 -0.80
C THR A 113 7.77 5.54 -1.58
N TYR A 114 7.71 5.49 -2.90
CA TYR A 114 8.18 6.57 -3.77
C TYR A 114 7.32 7.84 -3.56
N PRO A 115 7.89 9.05 -3.48
CA PRO A 115 9.31 9.40 -3.58
C PRO A 115 10.07 9.37 -2.24
N LEU A 116 9.38 9.17 -1.11
CA LEU A 116 10.02 9.20 0.22
C LEU A 116 11.05 8.08 0.44
N SER A 117 11.06 7.06 -0.43
CA SER A 117 12.15 6.09 -0.54
C SER A 117 13.51 6.75 -0.77
N VAL A 118 13.58 7.92 -1.40
CA VAL A 118 14.82 8.71 -1.55
C VAL A 118 15.40 9.09 -0.18
N VAL A 119 14.54 9.61 0.70
CA VAL A 119 14.93 9.97 2.07
C VAL A 119 15.38 8.71 2.81
N ALA A 120 14.65 7.62 2.69
CA ALA A 120 15.03 6.34 3.29
C ALA A 120 16.38 5.80 2.78
N ALA A 121 16.65 5.94 1.48
CA ALA A 121 17.92 5.56 0.86
C ALA A 121 19.08 6.39 1.40
N VAL A 122 18.92 7.72 1.49
CA VAL A 122 19.92 8.61 2.13
C VAL A 122 20.17 8.21 3.58
N LEU A 123 19.11 8.01 4.36
CA LEU A 123 19.23 7.60 5.77
C LEU A 123 19.91 6.24 5.93
N MET A 124 19.68 5.30 5.00
CA MET A 124 20.36 4.00 4.99
C MET A 124 21.84 4.13 4.65
N ILE A 125 22.20 4.97 3.67
CA ILE A 125 23.60 5.18 3.25
C ILE A 125 24.40 5.87 4.36
N ILE A 126 23.83 6.89 5.01
CA ILE A 126 24.46 7.63 6.11
C ILE A 126 24.49 6.80 7.43
N ASN A 127 23.92 5.59 7.45
CA ASN A 127 23.80 4.75 8.64
C ASN A 127 23.09 5.48 9.81
N TRP A 128 22.01 6.18 9.49
CA TRP A 128 21.24 6.93 10.49
C TRP A 128 20.77 6.00 11.62
N ARG A 129 21.02 6.40 12.87
CA ARG A 129 20.73 5.62 14.10
C ARG A 129 21.30 4.20 14.12
N GLY A 130 22.34 3.92 13.33
CA GLY A 130 22.93 2.58 13.26
C GLY A 130 22.09 1.54 12.50
N LEU A 131 21.08 1.98 11.72
CA LEU A 131 20.16 1.10 10.99
C LEU A 131 20.88 0.22 9.97
N HIS A 132 21.85 0.77 9.23
CA HIS A 132 22.67 0.03 8.27
C HIS A 132 23.46 -1.07 8.98
N GLY A 133 24.10 -0.74 10.10
CA GLY A 133 24.81 -1.71 10.93
C GLY A 133 23.88 -2.77 11.56
N ALA A 134 22.66 -2.39 11.96
CA ALA A 134 21.67 -3.31 12.49
C ALA A 134 21.16 -4.28 11.40
N LEU A 135 20.87 -3.77 10.20
CA LEU A 135 20.45 -4.56 9.05
C LEU A 135 21.55 -5.54 8.63
N LEU A 136 22.79 -5.08 8.45
CA LEU A 136 23.90 -5.95 8.07
C LEU A 136 24.18 -7.04 9.13
N ARG A 137 24.08 -6.71 10.43
CA ARG A 137 24.20 -7.71 11.50
C ARG A 137 23.07 -8.72 11.48
N ALA A 138 21.82 -8.27 11.27
CA ALA A 138 20.67 -9.16 11.15
C ALA A 138 20.79 -10.09 9.94
N LEU A 139 21.19 -9.55 8.79
CA LEU A 139 21.44 -10.31 7.57
C LEU A 139 22.57 -11.33 7.76
N ARG A 140 23.73 -10.92 8.31
CA ARG A 140 24.87 -11.81 8.54
C ARG A 140 24.52 -12.98 9.45
N ARG A 141 23.82 -12.72 10.56
CA ARG A 141 23.37 -13.77 11.48
C ARG A 141 22.48 -14.80 10.80
N ARG A 142 21.71 -14.39 9.79
CA ARG A 142 20.69 -15.24 9.18
C ARG A 142 21.10 -15.92 7.88
N TYR A 143 21.72 -15.16 6.98
CA TYR A 143 22.05 -15.59 5.62
C TYR A 143 23.54 -15.92 5.44
N ARG A 144 24.37 -15.71 6.48
CA ARG A 144 25.83 -15.96 6.46
C ARG A 144 26.47 -15.28 5.24
N LEU A 145 27.10 -16.02 4.33
CA LEU A 145 27.77 -15.46 3.15
C LEU A 145 26.78 -14.78 2.16
N TRP A 146 25.56 -15.32 2.03
CA TRP A 146 24.52 -14.73 1.18
C TRP A 146 24.06 -13.34 1.66
N SER A 147 24.38 -12.98 2.91
CA SER A 147 24.08 -11.64 3.42
C SER A 147 24.75 -10.53 2.62
N TYR A 148 25.99 -10.72 2.16
CA TYR A 148 26.72 -9.73 1.38
C TYR A 148 26.07 -9.51 0.02
N PHE A 149 25.61 -10.58 -0.63
CA PHE A 149 24.93 -10.50 -1.91
C PHE A 149 23.57 -9.80 -1.81
N ILE A 150 22.74 -10.21 -0.84
CA ILE A 150 21.44 -9.55 -0.56
C ILE A 150 21.66 -8.07 -0.25
N TYR A 151 22.69 -7.77 0.54
CA TYR A 151 23.01 -6.41 0.92
C TYR A 151 23.50 -5.56 -0.26
N LEU A 152 24.31 -6.12 -1.15
CA LEU A 152 24.74 -5.46 -2.38
C LEU A 152 23.56 -5.12 -3.29
N ILE A 153 22.63 -6.06 -3.49
CA ILE A 153 21.39 -5.80 -4.26
C ILE A 153 20.58 -4.66 -3.62
N LEU A 154 20.47 -4.65 -2.28
CA LEU A 154 19.77 -3.60 -1.56
C LEU A 154 20.44 -2.22 -1.74
N LEU A 155 21.77 -2.16 -1.70
CA LEU A 155 22.52 -0.92 -1.93
C LEU A 155 22.36 -0.41 -3.37
N LEU A 156 22.47 -1.30 -4.37
CA LEU A 156 22.28 -0.93 -5.77
C LEU A 156 20.85 -0.44 -6.05
N SER A 157 19.85 -1.09 -5.45
CA SER A 157 18.45 -0.66 -5.55
C SER A 157 18.15 0.63 -4.79
N ALA A 158 18.80 0.87 -3.66
CA ALA A 158 18.73 2.16 -2.98
C ALA A 158 19.34 3.29 -3.81
N LEU A 159 20.51 3.04 -4.43
CA LEU A 159 21.12 3.99 -5.35
C LEU A 159 20.22 4.27 -6.56
N ALA A 160 19.59 3.24 -7.14
CA ALA A 160 18.60 3.41 -8.20
C ALA A 160 17.39 4.25 -7.74
N SER A 161 16.93 4.08 -6.50
CA SER A 161 15.85 4.90 -5.93
C SER A 161 16.25 6.36 -5.77
N LEU A 162 17.53 6.66 -5.49
CA LEU A 162 18.05 8.05 -5.50
C LEU A 162 18.10 8.64 -6.91
N LEU A 163 18.44 7.83 -7.91
CA LEU A 163 18.52 8.27 -9.31
C LEU A 163 17.14 8.44 -9.96
N LYS A 164 16.13 7.69 -9.51
CA LYS A 164 14.79 7.66 -10.11
C LYS A 164 14.14 9.05 -10.23
N PRO A 165 14.06 9.91 -9.19
CA PRO A 165 13.51 11.25 -9.36
C PRO A 165 14.27 12.10 -10.38
N ILE A 166 15.60 11.97 -10.46
CA ILE A 166 16.43 12.72 -11.42
C ILE A 166 16.08 12.29 -12.85
N VAL A 167 16.02 10.97 -13.08
CA VAL A 167 15.65 10.41 -14.39
C VAL A 167 14.26 10.86 -14.79
N PHE A 168 13.27 10.74 -13.89
CA PHE A 168 11.88 11.09 -14.18
C PHE A 168 11.65 12.60 -14.35
N TRP A 169 12.34 13.44 -13.57
CA TRP A 169 12.28 14.90 -13.71
C TRP A 169 12.90 15.39 -15.03
N ARG A 170 13.99 14.74 -15.47
CA ARG A 170 14.70 15.11 -16.70
C ARG A 170 14.12 14.46 -17.96
N LEU A 171 13.13 13.57 -17.84
CA LEU A 171 12.46 12.95 -19.00
C LEU A 171 11.98 13.97 -20.06
N PRO A 172 11.32 15.09 -19.69
CA PRO A 172 10.86 16.07 -20.67
C PRO A 172 12.01 16.78 -21.41
N GLU A 173 13.10 17.09 -20.70
CA GLU A 173 14.28 17.76 -21.28
C GLU A 173 15.08 16.83 -22.18
N TRP A 174 15.21 15.55 -21.79
CA TRP A 174 15.94 14.56 -22.59
C TRP A 174 15.14 14.08 -23.81
N GLY A 175 13.82 14.29 -23.83
CA GLY A 175 12.94 13.98 -24.96
C GLY A 175 13.36 14.62 -26.29
N GLY A 176 14.12 15.72 -26.24
CA GLY A 176 14.71 16.38 -27.42
C GLY A 176 16.13 15.92 -27.79
N LEU A 177 16.81 15.15 -26.93
CA LEU A 177 18.23 14.81 -27.06
C LEU A 177 18.49 13.32 -27.30
N VAL A 178 17.62 12.45 -26.78
CA VAL A 178 17.77 10.99 -26.84
C VAL A 178 16.53 10.40 -27.51
N PRO A 179 16.67 9.36 -28.36
CA PRO A 179 15.51 8.67 -28.93
C PRO A 179 14.53 8.22 -27.83
N ALA A 180 13.24 8.40 -28.04
CA ALA A 180 12.19 8.09 -27.06
C ALA A 180 12.28 6.64 -26.53
N ALA A 181 12.65 5.69 -27.39
CA ALA A 181 12.88 4.29 -27.00
C ALA A 181 14.05 4.14 -26.00
N GLY A 182 15.13 4.90 -26.17
CA GLY A 182 16.25 4.93 -25.23
C GLY A 182 15.85 5.47 -23.87
N LEU A 183 15.05 6.55 -23.85
CA LEU A 183 14.54 7.14 -22.62
C LEU A 183 13.62 6.19 -21.84
N LEU A 184 12.69 5.54 -22.54
CA LEU A 184 11.78 4.57 -21.94
C LEU A 184 12.55 3.37 -21.36
N ARG A 185 13.59 2.88 -22.04
CA ARG A 185 14.46 1.81 -21.54
C ARG A 185 15.20 2.22 -20.27
N ILE A 186 15.76 3.43 -20.24
CA ILE A 186 16.47 3.95 -19.05
C ILE A 186 15.50 4.10 -17.88
N SER A 187 14.36 4.76 -18.09
CA SER A 187 13.37 4.97 -17.03
C SER A 187 12.79 3.66 -16.51
N ALA A 188 12.50 2.70 -17.40
CA ALA A 188 11.98 1.40 -17.00
C ALA A 188 13.02 0.58 -16.22
N THR A 189 14.29 0.63 -16.64
CA THR A 189 15.38 -0.09 -15.93
C THR A 189 15.59 0.50 -14.53
N VAL A 190 15.65 1.82 -14.41
CA VAL A 190 15.82 2.49 -13.12
C VAL A 190 14.60 2.24 -12.22
N ASP A 191 13.39 2.30 -12.75
CA ASP A 191 12.17 1.98 -12.00
C ASP A 191 12.15 0.52 -11.50
N ALA A 192 12.53 -0.44 -12.35
CA ALA A 192 12.59 -1.85 -11.99
C ALA A 192 13.62 -2.15 -10.89
N VAL A 193 14.80 -1.52 -10.95
CA VAL A 193 15.85 -1.70 -9.93
C VAL A 193 15.48 -0.97 -8.64
N ALA A 194 14.96 0.27 -8.72
CA ALA A 194 14.50 1.03 -7.56
C ALA A 194 13.33 0.36 -6.82
N PHE A 195 12.45 -0.33 -7.56
CA PHE A 195 11.30 -1.05 -7.02
C PHE A 195 11.69 -2.05 -5.92
N ILE A 196 12.84 -2.73 -6.04
CA ILE A 196 13.30 -3.68 -5.02
C ILE A 196 13.46 -2.97 -3.66
N PHE A 197 14.14 -1.82 -3.64
CA PHE A 197 14.33 -1.05 -2.42
C PHE A 197 13.02 -0.45 -1.92
N GLU A 198 12.23 0.15 -2.81
CA GLU A 198 10.93 0.74 -2.49
C GLU A 198 9.98 -0.27 -1.85
N TYR A 199 9.94 -1.49 -2.38
CA TYR A 199 9.12 -2.57 -1.87
C TYR A 199 9.58 -3.03 -0.49
N LEU A 200 10.87 -3.31 -0.34
CA LEU A 200 11.45 -3.75 0.93
C LEU A 200 11.30 -2.69 2.02
N PHE A 201 11.42 -1.41 1.67
CA PHE A 201 11.15 -0.31 2.58
C PHE A 201 9.67 -0.26 2.97
N GLY A 202 8.75 -0.48 2.04
CA GLY A 202 7.30 -0.54 2.31
C GLY A 202 6.96 -1.67 3.29
N VAL A 203 7.49 -2.87 3.05
CA VAL A 203 7.36 -4.02 3.96
C VAL A 203 7.97 -3.71 5.33
N TYR A 204 9.14 -3.05 5.38
CA TYR A 204 9.75 -2.64 6.65
C TYR A 204 8.85 -1.69 7.45
N ILE A 205 8.28 -0.66 6.80
CA ILE A 205 7.32 0.26 7.42
C ILE A 205 6.10 -0.50 7.92
N GLN A 206 5.57 -1.44 7.13
CA GLN A 206 4.41 -2.24 7.53
C GLN A 206 4.71 -3.14 8.73
N VAL A 207 5.89 -3.80 8.77
CA VAL A 207 6.33 -4.56 9.94
C VAL A 207 6.45 -3.65 11.16
N TYR A 208 7.00 -2.46 11.02
CA TYR A 208 7.03 -1.47 12.10
C TYR A 208 5.62 -1.12 12.60
N LEU A 209 4.67 -0.82 11.71
CA LEU A 209 3.30 -0.50 12.08
C LEU A 209 2.57 -1.69 12.74
N ILE A 210 2.83 -2.92 12.29
CA ILE A 210 2.35 -4.15 12.95
C ILE A 210 2.90 -4.23 14.38
N THR A 211 4.18 -3.90 14.60
CA THR A 211 4.76 -3.89 15.94
C THR A 211 4.19 -2.80 16.85
N VAL A 212 3.83 -1.62 16.30
CA VAL A 212 3.09 -0.58 17.03
C VAL A 212 1.73 -1.11 17.48
N CYS A 213 0.98 -1.76 16.59
CA CYS A 213 -0.32 -2.34 16.90
C CYS A 213 -0.19 -3.42 17.98
N LEU A 214 0.84 -4.26 17.91
CA LEU A 214 1.09 -5.26 18.95
C LEU A 214 1.42 -4.65 20.32
N ALA A 215 2.22 -3.60 20.35
CA ALA A 215 2.55 -2.93 21.60
C ALA A 215 1.29 -2.33 22.24
N TRP A 216 0.38 -1.79 21.43
CA TRP A 216 -0.96 -1.37 21.88
C TRP A 216 -1.76 -2.53 22.46
N ILE A 217 -1.89 -3.64 21.72
CA ILE A 217 -2.62 -4.83 22.16
C ILE A 217 -2.08 -5.38 23.49
N LYS A 218 -0.76 -5.31 23.69
CA LYS A 218 -0.09 -5.76 24.93
C LYS A 218 -0.07 -4.72 26.05
N GLY A 219 -0.49 -3.48 25.80
CA GLY A 219 -0.44 -2.39 26.79
C GLY A 219 0.98 -1.96 27.17
N VAL A 220 1.97 -2.16 26.31
CA VAL A 220 3.38 -1.85 26.61
C VAL A 220 3.75 -0.49 26.03
N SER A 221 4.36 0.38 26.84
CA SER A 221 5.00 1.61 26.37
C SER A 221 6.38 1.29 25.79
N PHE A 222 6.82 2.07 24.81
CA PHE A 222 8.10 1.83 24.12
C PHE A 222 8.72 3.15 23.68
N GLU A 223 10.05 3.18 23.67
CA GLU A 223 10.81 4.23 23.02
C GLU A 223 10.89 3.97 21.50
N GLU A 224 10.80 5.02 20.70
CA GLU A 224 10.72 4.90 19.25
C GLU A 224 11.95 4.23 18.63
N GLY A 225 13.14 4.62 19.11
CA GLY A 225 14.40 4.06 18.63
C GLY A 225 14.52 2.56 18.87
N GLU A 226 13.99 2.08 20.00
CA GLU A 226 13.97 0.65 20.32
C GLU A 226 12.98 -0.11 19.46
N LEU A 227 11.80 0.47 19.22
CA LEU A 227 10.80 -0.15 18.37
C LEU A 227 11.29 -0.26 16.92
N PHE A 228 11.96 0.75 16.38
CA PHE A 228 12.58 0.67 15.04
C PHE A 228 13.63 -0.44 14.94
N ARG A 229 14.48 -0.60 15.97
CA ARG A 229 15.48 -1.68 16.03
C ARG A 229 14.83 -3.05 16.19
N PHE A 230 13.75 -3.15 16.96
CA PHE A 230 12.96 -4.36 17.10
C PHE A 230 12.29 -4.75 15.78
N ALA A 231 11.64 -3.79 15.11
CA ALA A 231 11.04 -3.96 13.79
C ALA A 231 12.08 -4.39 12.75
N MET A 232 13.30 -3.82 12.79
CA MET A 232 14.40 -4.22 11.89
C MET A 232 14.83 -5.68 12.09
N ARG A 233 14.90 -6.15 13.34
CA ARG A 233 15.15 -7.57 13.64
C ARG A 233 14.01 -8.45 13.10
N ARG A 234 12.76 -8.04 13.29
CA ARG A 234 11.59 -8.79 12.78
C ARG A 234 11.51 -8.81 11.25
N PHE A 235 11.83 -7.69 10.62
CA PHE A 235 11.92 -7.55 9.17
C PHE A 235 12.90 -8.56 8.55
N SER A 236 14.01 -8.88 9.21
CA SER A 236 14.96 -9.89 8.70
C SER A 236 14.34 -11.29 8.53
N TYR A 237 13.30 -11.65 9.30
CA TYR A 237 12.57 -12.90 9.11
C TYR A 237 11.53 -12.80 7.97
N VAL A 238 10.91 -11.63 7.83
CA VAL A 238 9.97 -11.32 6.73
C VAL A 238 10.69 -11.20 5.39
N LEU A 239 11.97 -10.82 5.39
CA LEU A 239 12.75 -10.56 4.18
C LEU A 239 12.76 -11.73 3.19
N LYS A 240 12.74 -12.99 3.67
CA LYS A 240 12.66 -14.15 2.77
C LYS A 240 11.33 -14.18 2.01
N TRP A 241 10.22 -13.87 2.68
CA TRP A 241 8.90 -13.77 2.05
C TRP A 241 8.85 -12.57 1.11
N ALA A 242 9.24 -11.39 1.57
CA ALA A 242 9.27 -10.17 0.77
C ALA A 242 10.13 -10.34 -0.49
N GLY A 243 11.28 -11.00 -0.38
CA GLY A 243 12.13 -11.33 -1.53
C GLY A 243 11.47 -12.26 -2.55
N ILE A 244 10.67 -13.23 -2.12
CA ILE A 244 9.87 -14.07 -3.03
C ILE A 244 8.83 -13.22 -3.74
N VAL A 245 8.09 -12.39 -3.01
CA VAL A 245 7.05 -11.55 -3.63
C VAL A 245 7.68 -10.56 -4.62
N VAL A 246 8.78 -9.90 -4.25
CA VAL A 246 9.55 -9.02 -5.16
C VAL A 246 10.02 -9.78 -6.39
N PHE A 247 10.57 -10.99 -6.22
CA PHE A 247 11.05 -11.80 -7.34
C PHE A 247 9.91 -12.19 -8.28
N VAL A 248 8.78 -12.67 -7.74
CA VAL A 248 7.60 -13.04 -8.54
C VAL A 248 7.00 -11.80 -9.22
N SER A 249 6.89 -10.67 -8.53
CA SER A 249 6.46 -9.39 -9.14
C SER A 249 7.42 -8.91 -10.21
N ALA A 250 8.74 -9.08 -10.01
CA ALA A 250 9.73 -8.72 -11.00
C ALA A 250 9.59 -9.59 -12.26
N LEU A 251 9.35 -10.90 -12.10
CA LEU A 251 9.17 -11.82 -13.24
C LEU A 251 7.83 -11.64 -13.95
N ILE A 252 6.75 -11.44 -13.22
CA ILE A 252 5.39 -11.43 -13.78
C ILE A 252 4.98 -10.05 -14.27
N VAL A 253 5.41 -8.97 -13.62
CA VAL A 253 4.94 -7.60 -13.95
C VAL A 253 6.06 -6.76 -14.56
N ARG A 254 7.25 -6.74 -13.95
CA ARG A 254 8.31 -5.81 -14.36
C ARG A 254 9.10 -6.30 -15.57
N LEU A 255 9.37 -7.60 -15.66
CA LEU A 255 10.11 -8.18 -16.78
C LEU A 255 9.32 -8.06 -18.08
N PRO A 256 8.01 -8.37 -18.16
CA PRO A 256 7.23 -8.11 -19.38
C PRO A 256 7.22 -6.63 -19.75
N LEU A 257 7.04 -5.74 -18.77
CA LEU A 257 7.11 -4.29 -19.01
C LEU A 257 8.47 -3.85 -19.58
N LEU A 258 9.57 -4.36 -19.04
CA LEU A 258 10.92 -4.12 -19.58
C LEU A 258 11.03 -4.65 -21.01
N LEU A 259 10.64 -5.91 -21.23
CA LEU A 259 10.67 -6.53 -22.56
C LEU A 259 9.84 -5.75 -23.58
N ALA A 260 8.68 -5.21 -23.21
CA ALA A 260 7.90 -4.35 -24.09
C ALA A 260 8.73 -3.15 -24.62
N TYR A 261 9.55 -2.53 -23.77
CA TYR A 261 10.42 -1.40 -24.16
C TYR A 261 11.71 -1.83 -24.87
N PHE A 262 12.20 -3.05 -24.64
CA PHE A 262 13.44 -3.55 -25.24
C PHE A 262 13.22 -4.28 -26.57
N THR A 263 12.13 -5.05 -26.71
CA THR A 263 11.90 -5.98 -27.83
C THR A 263 10.60 -5.72 -28.62
N ASN A 264 9.86 -4.62 -28.36
CA ASN A 264 8.64 -4.24 -29.10
C ASN A 264 7.65 -5.41 -29.31
N ILE A 265 7.46 -6.26 -28.29
CA ILE A 265 6.53 -7.38 -28.36
C ILE A 265 5.09 -6.83 -28.30
N PRO A 266 4.24 -7.09 -29.31
CA PRO A 266 2.87 -6.59 -29.32
C PRO A 266 2.03 -7.19 -28.19
N GLY A 267 1.13 -6.39 -27.60
CA GLY A 267 0.13 -6.86 -26.65
C GLY A 267 0.59 -7.10 -25.21
N VAL A 268 1.88 -6.94 -24.88
CA VAL A 268 2.39 -7.19 -23.50
C VAL A 268 1.71 -6.29 -22.46
N LEU A 269 1.45 -5.02 -22.80
CA LEU A 269 0.79 -4.09 -21.89
C LEU A 269 -0.69 -4.43 -21.64
N ASP A 270 -1.33 -5.20 -22.53
CA ASP A 270 -2.73 -5.59 -22.38
C ASP A 270 -2.92 -6.67 -21.29
N TYR A 271 -1.86 -7.43 -20.99
CA TYR A 271 -1.87 -8.44 -19.92
C TYR A 271 -1.58 -7.85 -18.53
N LEU A 272 -1.04 -6.63 -18.45
CA LEU A 272 -0.63 -5.98 -17.20
C LEU A 272 -1.75 -5.88 -16.13
N PRO A 273 -3.03 -5.60 -16.47
CA PRO A 273 -4.12 -5.66 -15.50
C PRO A 273 -4.32 -7.07 -14.91
N MET A 274 -4.19 -8.13 -15.73
CA MET A 274 -4.34 -9.51 -15.28
C MET A 274 -3.16 -9.95 -14.41
N GLU A 275 -1.93 -9.55 -14.76
CA GLU A 275 -0.72 -9.79 -13.96
C GLU A 275 -0.83 -9.15 -12.57
N ARG A 276 -1.30 -7.91 -12.48
CA ARG A 276 -1.55 -7.20 -11.22
C ARG A 276 -2.65 -7.86 -10.39
N ALA A 277 -3.72 -8.31 -11.04
CA ALA A 277 -4.80 -9.05 -10.38
C ALA A 277 -4.28 -10.38 -9.81
N PHE A 278 -3.45 -11.11 -10.58
CA PHE A 278 -2.82 -12.35 -10.16
C PHE A 278 -1.92 -12.14 -8.94
N MET A 279 -1.05 -11.13 -8.98
CA MET A 279 -0.19 -10.77 -7.84
C MET A 279 -1.01 -10.43 -6.59
N SER A 280 -2.06 -9.64 -6.74
CA SER A 280 -2.95 -9.27 -5.63
C SER A 280 -3.66 -10.50 -5.05
N GLY A 281 -4.13 -11.40 -5.92
CA GLY A 281 -4.72 -12.68 -5.52
C GLY A 281 -3.74 -13.56 -4.76
N LEU A 282 -2.48 -13.66 -5.20
CA LEU A 282 -1.43 -14.41 -4.51
C LEU A 282 -1.15 -13.84 -3.12
N ILE A 283 -1.05 -12.52 -2.99
CA ILE A 283 -0.83 -11.86 -1.69
C ILE A 283 -2.00 -12.12 -0.73
N ILE A 284 -3.24 -11.99 -1.21
CA ILE A 284 -4.44 -12.28 -0.42
C ILE A 284 -4.48 -13.76 -0.02
N ALA A 285 -4.13 -14.66 -0.94
CA ALA A 285 -4.08 -16.09 -0.66
C ALA A 285 -3.10 -16.42 0.47
N PHE A 286 -1.98 -15.69 0.60
CA PHE A 286 -0.99 -15.86 1.66
C PHE A 286 -1.04 -14.77 2.75
N CYS A 287 -2.21 -14.16 2.96
CA CYS A 287 -2.42 -12.95 3.77
C CYS A 287 -1.83 -12.97 5.19
N SER A 288 -1.70 -14.15 5.82
CA SER A 288 -1.17 -14.26 7.19
C SER A 288 0.30 -14.62 7.29
N VAL A 289 0.99 -14.89 6.17
CA VAL A 289 2.41 -15.29 6.18
C VAL A 289 3.30 -14.16 6.72
N GLN A 290 3.10 -12.93 6.25
CA GLN A 290 3.90 -11.77 6.68
C GLN A 290 3.74 -11.50 8.16
N ILE A 291 2.50 -11.39 8.66
CA ILE A 291 2.27 -11.15 10.09
C ILE A 291 2.79 -12.33 10.93
N SER A 292 2.62 -13.58 10.49
CA SER A 292 3.17 -14.75 11.18
C SER A 292 4.70 -14.69 11.31
N LEU A 293 5.41 -14.24 10.26
CA LEU A 293 6.86 -14.05 10.28
C LEU A 293 7.29 -12.87 11.16
N ALA A 294 6.51 -11.79 11.12
CA ALA A 294 6.78 -10.61 11.94
C ALA A 294 6.65 -10.91 13.44
N LEU A 295 5.75 -11.82 13.82
CA LEU A 295 5.36 -12.01 15.21
C LEU A 295 5.93 -13.28 15.87
N HIS A 296 5.88 -14.45 15.21
CA HIS A 296 6.13 -15.75 15.88
C HIS A 296 7.16 -16.61 15.16
N ASN A 297 7.12 -16.62 13.84
CA ASN A 297 7.85 -17.60 13.05
C ASN A 297 9.17 -17.05 12.54
N GLU A 298 10.25 -17.76 12.85
CA GLU A 298 11.56 -17.42 12.30
C GLU A 298 11.82 -18.05 10.93
N ARG A 299 11.01 -19.03 10.51
CA ARG A 299 11.24 -19.80 9.27
C ARG A 299 10.01 -19.69 8.37
N LEU A 300 10.25 -19.39 7.09
CA LEU A 300 9.18 -19.28 6.07
C LEU A 300 8.31 -20.53 5.98
N GLY A 301 8.91 -21.73 5.96
CA GLY A 301 8.13 -22.98 5.87
C GLY A 301 7.16 -23.16 7.05
N ARG A 302 7.57 -22.76 8.27
CA ARG A 302 6.67 -22.77 9.44
C ARG A 302 5.57 -21.73 9.32
N ALA A 303 5.87 -20.55 8.79
CA ALA A 303 4.86 -19.52 8.55
C ALA A 303 3.82 -19.93 7.51
N ILE A 304 4.22 -20.60 6.42
CA ILE A 304 3.30 -21.13 5.40
C ILE A 304 2.42 -22.24 6.00
N HIS A 305 3.00 -23.14 6.79
CA HIS A 305 2.22 -24.18 7.47
C HIS A 305 1.23 -23.58 8.47
N ALA A 306 1.68 -22.62 9.28
CA ALA A 306 0.82 -21.89 10.22
C ALA A 306 -0.29 -21.11 9.49
N HIS A 307 -0.01 -20.55 8.32
CA HIS A 307 -1.01 -19.91 7.47
C HIS A 307 -2.09 -20.91 7.03
N GLY A 308 -1.71 -22.09 6.56
CA GLY A 308 -2.68 -23.14 6.20
C GLY A 308 -3.57 -23.56 7.37
N GLN A 309 -3.00 -23.71 8.57
CA GLN A 309 -3.76 -23.99 9.80
C GLN A 309 -4.70 -22.83 10.16
N PHE A 310 -4.20 -21.59 10.10
CA PHE A 310 -4.98 -20.39 10.39
C PHE A 310 -6.20 -20.24 9.47
N VAL A 311 -6.02 -20.43 8.15
CA VAL A 311 -7.11 -20.35 7.17
C VAL A 311 -8.13 -21.46 7.40
N ARG A 312 -7.69 -22.69 7.68
CA ARG A 312 -8.61 -23.82 7.98
C ARG A 312 -9.45 -23.57 9.22
N GLN A 313 -8.86 -23.02 10.28
CA GLN A 313 -9.57 -22.79 11.56
C GLN A 313 -10.42 -21.51 11.55
N ASN A 314 -9.98 -20.46 10.86
CA ASN A 314 -10.59 -19.13 10.94
C ASN A 314 -11.15 -18.61 9.59
N GLY A 315 -11.30 -19.49 8.59
CA GLY A 315 -11.68 -19.13 7.22
C GLY A 315 -12.93 -18.25 7.12
N ARG A 316 -13.96 -18.51 7.95
CA ARG A 316 -15.16 -17.67 8.01
C ARG A 316 -14.84 -16.22 8.40
N ARG A 317 -14.04 -16.01 9.46
CA ARG A 317 -13.70 -14.65 9.93
C ARG A 317 -12.78 -13.94 8.95
N LEU A 318 -11.82 -14.66 8.39
CA LEU A 318 -10.95 -14.14 7.35
C LEU A 318 -11.76 -13.70 6.12
N GLY A 319 -12.73 -14.52 5.67
CA GLY A 319 -13.63 -14.16 4.58
C GLY A 319 -14.42 -12.89 4.87
N TRP A 320 -15.01 -12.76 6.06
CA TRP A 320 -15.71 -11.53 6.46
C TRP A 320 -14.78 -10.31 6.53
N PHE A 321 -13.55 -10.47 7.03
CA PHE A 321 -12.57 -9.39 7.04
C PHE A 321 -12.19 -8.94 5.62
N LEU A 322 -12.00 -9.89 4.69
CA LEU A 322 -11.73 -9.59 3.28
C LEU A 322 -12.90 -8.89 2.61
N ILE A 323 -14.14 -9.29 2.90
CA ILE A 323 -15.34 -8.60 2.41
C ILE A 323 -15.37 -7.16 2.91
N VAL A 324 -15.13 -6.93 4.20
CA VAL A 324 -15.08 -5.58 4.78
C VAL A 324 -13.99 -4.75 4.12
N CYS A 325 -12.78 -5.29 3.97
CA CYS A 325 -11.69 -4.60 3.27
C CYS A 325 -12.07 -4.27 1.82
N GLY A 326 -12.63 -5.24 1.10
CA GLY A 326 -13.05 -5.11 -0.29
C GLY A 326 -14.09 -3.99 -0.45
N ILE A 327 -15.13 -3.98 0.38
CA ILE A 327 -16.17 -2.94 0.34
C ILE A 327 -15.56 -1.55 0.61
N HIS A 328 -14.72 -1.40 1.64
CA HIS A 328 -14.14 -0.10 1.96
C HIS A 328 -13.22 0.42 0.86
N PHE A 329 -12.30 -0.43 0.36
CA PHE A 329 -11.42 -0.04 -0.75
C PHE A 329 -12.21 0.23 -2.02
N PHE A 330 -13.23 -0.57 -2.33
CA PHE A 330 -14.08 -0.37 -3.50
C PHE A 330 -14.86 0.95 -3.42
N CYS A 331 -15.47 1.25 -2.28
CA CYS A 331 -16.19 2.52 -2.07
C CYS A 331 -15.27 3.74 -2.23
N ILE A 332 -14.08 3.74 -1.62
CA ILE A 332 -13.17 4.88 -1.76
C ILE A 332 -12.65 5.03 -3.20
N MET A 333 -12.42 3.91 -3.92
CA MET A 333 -11.99 3.95 -5.32
C MET A 333 -13.12 4.45 -6.24
N ILE A 334 -14.37 4.07 -5.99
CA ILE A 334 -15.54 4.64 -6.68
C ILE A 334 -15.61 6.15 -6.45
N CYS A 335 -15.46 6.61 -5.20
CA CYS A 335 -15.46 8.03 -4.90
C CYS A 335 -14.35 8.78 -5.65
N ASP A 336 -13.12 8.25 -5.67
CA ASP A 336 -12.01 8.86 -6.43
C ASP A 336 -12.29 8.89 -7.92
N ALA A 337 -12.79 7.80 -8.50
CA ALA A 337 -13.10 7.74 -9.93
C ALA A 337 -14.21 8.73 -10.31
N ILE A 338 -15.30 8.80 -9.54
CA ILE A 338 -16.39 9.76 -9.76
C ILE A 338 -15.86 11.19 -9.75
N VAL A 339 -15.16 11.58 -8.69
CA VAL A 339 -14.74 12.97 -8.50
C VAL A 339 -13.62 13.35 -9.45
N ARG A 340 -12.66 12.46 -9.71
CA ARG A 340 -11.59 12.69 -10.70
C ARG A 340 -12.16 12.93 -12.10
N SER A 341 -13.12 12.11 -12.52
CA SER A 341 -13.77 12.29 -13.83
C SER A 341 -14.64 13.54 -13.88
N ALA A 342 -15.29 13.90 -12.77
CA ALA A 342 -16.10 15.12 -12.67
C ALA A 342 -15.26 16.41 -12.74
N ILE A 343 -14.09 16.41 -12.11
CA ILE A 343 -13.14 17.53 -12.09
C ILE A 343 -12.47 17.72 -13.47
N ALA A 344 -12.22 16.63 -14.20
CA ALA A 344 -11.51 16.64 -15.49
C ALA A 344 -10.16 17.40 -15.40
N ASP A 345 -9.98 18.46 -16.20
CA ASP A 345 -8.71 19.19 -16.35
C ASP A 345 -8.50 20.33 -15.32
N ARG A 346 -9.37 20.46 -14.32
CA ARG A 346 -9.30 21.55 -13.32
C ARG A 346 -8.24 21.27 -12.26
N LEU A 347 -7.04 21.81 -12.44
CA LEU A 347 -5.87 21.44 -11.64
C LEU A 347 -6.00 21.77 -10.15
N ALA A 348 -6.55 22.94 -9.79
CA ALA A 348 -6.72 23.33 -8.39
C ALA A 348 -7.67 22.39 -7.64
N ALA A 349 -8.82 22.08 -8.24
CA ALA A 349 -9.79 21.15 -7.68
C ALA A 349 -9.22 19.71 -7.61
N LEU A 350 -8.50 19.28 -8.66
CA LEU A 350 -7.83 17.98 -8.69
C LEU A 350 -6.80 17.86 -7.56
N PHE A 351 -6.03 18.92 -7.31
CA PHE A 351 -5.00 18.93 -6.27
C PHE A 351 -5.63 18.75 -4.87
N ILE A 352 -6.66 19.54 -4.56
CA ILE A 352 -7.37 19.46 -3.27
C ILE A 352 -8.02 18.08 -3.11
N TRP A 353 -8.69 17.58 -4.15
CA TRP A 353 -9.30 16.26 -4.10
C TRP A 353 -8.27 15.15 -3.85
N LYS A 354 -7.14 15.16 -4.56
CA LYS A 354 -6.10 14.15 -4.37
C LYS A 354 -5.45 14.22 -2.99
N PHE A 355 -5.32 15.41 -2.41
CA PHE A 355 -4.92 15.56 -1.00
C PHE A 355 -5.93 14.89 -0.05
N LEU A 356 -7.22 15.23 -0.17
CA LEU A 356 -8.28 14.65 0.66
C LEU A 356 -8.35 13.12 0.50
N PHE A 357 -8.24 12.64 -0.74
CA PHE A 357 -8.24 11.22 -1.05
C PHE A 357 -7.02 10.49 -0.45
N ALA A 358 -5.82 11.08 -0.52
CA ALA A 358 -4.63 10.51 0.11
C ALA A 358 -4.79 10.37 1.63
N CYS A 359 -5.36 11.38 2.29
CA CYS A 359 -5.68 11.32 3.72
C CYS A 359 -6.73 10.24 4.04
N LEU A 360 -7.84 10.21 3.28
CA LEU A 360 -8.91 9.24 3.47
C LEU A 360 -8.39 7.80 3.28
N ARG A 361 -7.65 7.55 2.20
CA ARG A 361 -7.02 6.26 1.94
C ARG A 361 -6.05 5.89 3.06
N GLY A 362 -5.24 6.83 3.55
CA GLY A 362 -4.33 6.60 4.67
C GLY A 362 -5.04 6.20 5.96
N ILE A 363 -6.17 6.83 6.28
CA ILE A 363 -7.03 6.49 7.43
C ILE A 363 -7.59 5.09 7.27
N VAL A 364 -8.22 4.79 6.13
CA VAL A 364 -8.82 3.47 5.87
C VAL A 364 -7.77 2.36 5.91
N THR A 365 -6.63 2.55 5.23
CA THR A 365 -5.52 1.58 5.23
C THR A 365 -4.95 1.37 6.63
N GLY A 366 -4.71 2.45 7.38
CA GLY A 366 -4.20 2.36 8.75
C GLY A 366 -5.15 1.62 9.70
N TRP A 367 -6.44 1.93 9.59
CA TRP A 367 -7.49 1.26 10.37
C TRP A 367 -7.62 -0.22 10.02
N LEU A 368 -7.66 -0.57 8.74
CA LEU A 368 -7.77 -1.97 8.31
C LEU A 368 -6.51 -2.77 8.67
N LEU A 369 -5.30 -2.18 8.56
CA LEU A 369 -4.09 -2.83 9.04
C LEU A 369 -4.14 -3.09 10.56
N ALA A 370 -4.51 -2.10 11.35
CA ALA A 370 -4.62 -2.29 12.81
C ALA A 370 -5.68 -3.34 13.16
N SER A 371 -6.81 -3.33 12.47
CA SER A 371 -7.89 -4.32 12.60
C SER A 371 -7.42 -5.72 12.24
N TRP A 372 -6.59 -5.86 11.19
CA TRP A 372 -5.99 -7.12 10.80
C TRP A 372 -5.10 -7.69 11.91
N VAL A 373 -4.24 -6.86 12.51
CA VAL A 373 -3.37 -7.29 13.61
C VAL A 373 -4.20 -7.73 14.82
N CYS A 374 -5.26 -6.99 15.15
CA CYS A 374 -6.18 -7.35 16.24
C CYS A 374 -6.89 -8.68 15.96
N LEU A 375 -7.45 -8.84 14.76
CA LEU A 375 -8.13 -10.07 14.34
C LEU A 375 -7.19 -11.28 14.40
N PHE A 376 -5.98 -11.14 13.84
CA PHE A 376 -4.97 -12.20 13.85
C PHE A 376 -4.67 -12.64 15.28
N ARG A 377 -4.52 -11.69 16.21
CA ARG A 377 -4.21 -11.99 17.61
C ARG A 377 -5.39 -12.59 18.39
N GLN A 378 -6.62 -12.14 18.13
CA GLN A 378 -7.83 -12.72 18.70
C GLN A 378 -8.00 -14.18 18.28
N CYS A 379 -7.73 -14.49 17.01
CA CYS A 379 -7.78 -15.85 16.48
C CYS A 379 -6.71 -16.76 17.11
N GLU A 380 -5.50 -16.27 17.36
CA GLU A 380 -4.45 -17.07 18.01
C GLU A 380 -4.73 -17.40 19.48
N THR A 381 -5.29 -16.45 20.23
CA THR A 381 -5.46 -16.60 21.68
C THR A 381 -6.73 -17.37 22.05
N GLY A 382 -7.60 -17.69 21.08
CA GLY A 382 -8.90 -18.33 21.32
C GLY A 382 -9.89 -17.47 22.12
N ARG A 383 -9.51 -16.25 22.50
CA ARG A 383 -10.29 -15.32 23.37
C ARG A 383 -11.15 -14.38 22.54
N VAL A 384 -11.99 -14.99 21.70
CA VAL A 384 -12.74 -14.30 20.64
C VAL A 384 -13.87 -13.42 21.19
N ASN A 385 -14.38 -13.69 22.39
CA ASN A 385 -15.54 -12.99 22.96
C ASN A 385 -15.24 -12.24 24.28
N GLN A 386 -13.96 -12.08 24.66
CA GLN A 386 -13.65 -11.31 25.86
C GLN A 386 -13.62 -9.81 25.54
N GLU A 387 -14.75 -9.14 25.80
CA GLU A 387 -14.94 -7.68 25.70
C GLU A 387 -13.93 -6.84 26.50
N ARG A 388 -13.14 -7.46 27.38
CA ARG A 388 -12.24 -6.80 28.33
C ARG A 388 -10.75 -7.01 28.05
N TRP A 389 -10.31 -6.91 26.79
CA TRP A 389 -8.87 -6.88 26.54
C TRP A 389 -8.22 -5.57 27.02
N ILE A 390 -8.98 -4.46 27.08
CA ILE A 390 -8.44 -3.14 27.36
C ILE A 390 -9.48 -2.32 28.14
N GLN A 391 -9.47 -2.46 29.47
CA GLN A 391 -9.88 -1.37 30.36
C GLN A 391 -8.62 -0.53 30.63
N TYR A 392 -8.59 0.67 30.07
CA TYR A 392 -7.81 1.77 30.61
C TYR A 392 -8.78 2.74 31.25
#